data_AF-A0A0H1R5X1-F1
#
_entry.id   AF-A0A0H1R5X1-F1
#
_cell.length_a   1.000
_cell.length_b   1.000
_cell.length_c   1.000
_cell.angle_alpha   90.00
_cell.angle_beta   90.00
_cell.angle_gamma   90.00
#
_symmetry.space_group_name_H-M   'P 1'
#
loop_
_entity.id
_entity.type
_entity.pdbx_description
1 polymer ?
#
loop_
_entity_poly.entity_id
_entity_poly.type
_entity_poly.pdbx_seq_one_letter_code
_entity_poly.pdbx_strand_id
1 'polypeptide(L)'
;MTVEIGPVGGLSSPVGLDLEQLTRLITLLGRARSRMLEGTPKQSLHGKAVETVIDPPWYIKSADIDGSLLAFDHPFFGPVAFVIPRDDVAKIVQGLSSHLECPAVQQGKPN
;
A
#
# COMPACT_ATOMS: atom_id res chain seq x y z
N MET A 1 2.70 -4.09 21.94
CA MET A 1 3.80 -4.60 21.09
C MET A 1 5.08 -3.89 21.52
N THR A 2 6.23 -4.54 21.48
CA THR A 2 7.51 -3.90 21.85
C THR A 2 8.34 -3.68 20.59
N VAL A 3 8.79 -2.45 20.38
CA VAL A 3 9.71 -2.09 19.30
C VAL A 3 11.03 -1.69 19.93
N GLU A 4 12.13 -2.27 19.45
CA GLU A 4 13.48 -1.82 19.82
C GLU A 4 13.97 -0.80 18.80
N ILE A 5 14.24 0.42 19.26
CA ILE A 5 14.85 1.47 18.47
C ILE A 5 16.16 1.83 19.16
N GLY A 6 17.27 1.33 18.62
CA GLY A 6 18.62 1.67 19.06
C GLY A 6 19.27 2.69 18.12
N PRO A 7 20.16 3.57 18.62
CA PRO A 7 21.02 4.34 17.75
C PRO A 7 21.97 3.39 16.99
N VAL A 8 22.46 3.82 15.83
CA VAL A 8 23.51 3.10 15.10
C VAL A 8 24.77 3.09 15.98
N GLY A 9 24.93 2.03 16.80
CA GLY A 9 26.07 1.82 17.69
C GLY A 9 25.83 1.96 19.21
N GLY A 10 24.59 2.03 19.72
CA GLY A 10 24.32 2.09 21.16
C GLY A 10 23.21 1.15 21.64
N LEU A 11 23.04 1.06 22.97
CA LEU A 11 22.03 0.21 23.61
C LEU A 11 20.61 0.63 23.18
N SER A 12 19.86 -0.30 22.57
CA SER A 12 18.41 -0.17 22.42
C SER A 12 17.75 -0.37 23.79
N SER A 13 16.79 0.51 24.12
CA SER A 13 15.87 0.26 25.22
C SER A 13 14.52 -0.12 24.63
N PRO A 14 13.88 -1.20 25.11
CA PRO A 14 12.57 -1.61 24.60
C PRO A 14 11.52 -0.55 24.91
N VAL A 15 10.78 -0.11 23.89
CA VAL A 15 9.64 0.80 24.04
C VAL A 15 8.36 0.00 23.82
N GLY A 16 7.52 -0.06 24.86
CA GLY A 16 6.18 -0.59 24.75
C GLY A 16 5.26 0.44 24.08
N LEU A 17 4.60 0.04 22.99
CA LEU A 17 3.64 0.87 22.28
C LEU A 17 2.28 0.18 22.28
N ASP A 18 1.24 0.96 22.59
CA ASP A 18 -0.14 0.62 22.23
C ASP A 18 -0.39 0.83 20.73
N LEU A 19 -1.59 0.50 20.27
CA LEU A 19 -1.95 0.60 18.85
C LEU A 19 -1.93 2.04 18.36
N GLU A 20 -2.46 3.00 19.13
CA GLU A 20 -2.51 4.41 18.72
C GLU A 20 -1.10 5.00 18.60
N GLN A 21 -0.25 4.72 19.59
CA GLN A 21 1.14 5.14 19.62
C GLN A 21 1.93 4.52 18.45
N LEU A 22 1.71 3.24 18.15
CA LEU A 22 2.34 2.56 17.02
C LEU A 22 1.87 3.16 15.68
N THR A 23 0.58 3.39 15.49
CA THR A 23 0.03 4.03 14.29
C THR A 23 0.60 5.43 14.10
N ARG A 24 0.73 6.21 15.18
CA ARG A 24 1.37 7.53 15.15
C ARG A 24 2.84 7.44 14.76
N LEU A 25 3.57 6.48 15.31
CA LEU A 25 4.97 6.23 14.94
C LEU A 25 5.12 5.88 13.46
N ILE A 26 4.33 4.94 12.95
CA ILE A 26 4.30 4.55 11.52
C ILE A 26 4.03 5.77 10.65
N THR A 27 3.07 6.62 11.03
CA THR A 27 2.73 7.86 10.31
C THR A 27 3.91 8.83 10.25
N LEU A 28 4.61 9.03 11.38
CA LEU A 28 5.79 9.90 11.43
C LEU A 28 6.93 9.38 10.55
N LEU A 29 7.22 8.08 10.63
CA LEU A 29 8.24 7.43 9.81
C LEU A 29 7.88 7.48 8.32
N GLY A 30 6.62 7.24 7.97
CA GLY A 30 6.12 7.34 6.60
C GLY A 30 6.29 8.76 6.02
N ARG A 31 5.96 9.80 6.80
CA ARG A 31 6.17 11.20 6.40
C ARG A 31 7.65 11.54 6.23
N ALA A 32 8.50 11.10 7.15
CA ALA A 32 9.95 11.30 7.04
C ALA A 32 10.51 10.65 5.78
N ARG A 33 10.15 9.39 5.51
CA ARG A 33 10.52 8.67 4.29
C ARG A 33 10.02 9.36 3.03
N SER A 34 8.77 9.84 3.02
CA SER A 34 8.21 10.58 1.88
C SER A 34 9.07 11.78 1.51
N ARG A 35 9.48 12.59 2.51
CA ARG A 35 10.35 13.75 2.30
C ARG A 35 11.72 13.38 1.75
N MET A 36 12.30 12.28 2.23
CA MET A 36 13.58 11.78 1.72
C MET A 36 13.51 11.29 0.27
N LEU A 37 12.32 10.97 -0.22
CA LEU A 37 12.09 10.55 -1.61
C LEU A 37 11.68 11.71 -2.53
N GLU A 38 11.42 12.91 -1.98
CA GLU A 38 11.10 14.08 -2.80
C GLU A 38 12.25 14.38 -3.78
N GLY A 39 11.92 14.58 -5.06
CA GLY A 39 12.91 14.79 -6.13
C GLY A 39 13.65 13.53 -6.59
N THR A 40 13.46 12.37 -5.94
CA THR A 40 14.02 11.10 -6.43
C THR A 40 13.17 10.56 -7.58
N PRO A 41 13.79 9.99 -8.64
CA PRO A 41 13.03 9.35 -9.71
C PRO A 41 12.18 8.19 -9.18
N LYS A 42 10.94 8.10 -9.66
CA LYS A 42 10.07 6.94 -9.36
C LYS A 42 10.74 5.69 -9.88
N GLN A 43 11.00 4.75 -8.98
CA GLN A 43 11.60 3.47 -9.36
C GLN A 43 10.53 2.52 -9.90
N SER A 44 10.89 1.75 -10.92
CA SER A 44 10.05 0.64 -11.41
C SER A 44 9.76 -0.36 -10.29
N LEU A 45 8.59 -0.97 -10.34
CA LEU A 45 8.22 -2.13 -9.52
C LEU A 45 8.77 -3.45 -10.10
N HIS A 46 9.31 -3.43 -11.33
CA HIS A 46 9.83 -4.63 -11.98
C HIS A 46 10.95 -5.26 -11.15
N GLY A 47 10.84 -6.57 -10.89
CA GLY A 47 11.82 -7.33 -10.11
C GLY A 47 11.79 -7.09 -8.59
N LYS A 48 10.86 -6.26 -8.09
CA LYS A 48 10.71 -6.03 -6.64
C LYS A 48 9.69 -7.00 -6.06
N ALA A 49 9.97 -7.51 -4.86
CA ALA A 49 8.97 -8.18 -4.06
C ALA A 49 7.88 -7.18 -3.66
N VAL A 50 6.63 -7.51 -3.96
CA VAL A 50 5.46 -6.71 -3.58
C VAL A 50 4.63 -7.55 -2.64
N GLU A 51 4.40 -7.03 -1.44
CA GLU A 51 3.47 -7.64 -0.51
C GLU A 51 2.04 -7.47 -1.00
N THR A 52 1.29 -8.56 -1.05
CA THR A 52 -0.07 -8.57 -1.56
C THR A 52 -1.05 -8.57 -0.41
N VAL A 53 -1.97 -7.61 -0.41
CA VAL A 53 -3.11 -7.58 0.50
C VAL A 53 -4.30 -8.20 -0.23
N ILE A 54 -4.88 -9.24 0.38
CA ILE A 54 -6.03 -9.96 -0.19
C ILE A 54 -7.30 -9.43 0.46
N ASP A 55 -8.27 -9.08 -0.39
CA ASP A 55 -9.60 -8.58 0.00
C ASP A 55 -9.62 -7.42 1.02
N PRO A 56 -8.80 -6.35 0.84
CA PRO A 56 -8.90 -5.19 1.71
C PRO A 56 -10.21 -4.44 1.44
N PRO A 57 -10.83 -3.78 2.44
CA PRO A 57 -11.86 -2.78 2.18
C PRO A 57 -11.32 -1.71 1.22
N TRP A 58 -12.02 -1.46 0.11
CA TRP A 58 -11.57 -0.52 -0.92
C TRP A 58 -12.73 0.20 -1.61
N TYR A 59 -12.43 1.34 -2.22
CA TYR A 59 -13.35 2.05 -3.11
C TYR A 59 -12.60 2.81 -4.21
N ILE A 60 -13.30 3.06 -5.32
CA ILE A 60 -12.85 3.93 -6.40
C ILE A 60 -13.84 5.06 -6.61
N LYS A 61 -13.34 6.28 -6.83
CA LYS A 61 -14.17 7.44 -7.22
C LYS A 61 -13.46 8.28 -8.27
N SER A 62 -14.23 8.96 -9.13
CA SER A 62 -13.69 10.04 -9.96
C SER A 62 -13.12 11.13 -9.04
N ALA A 63 -11.93 11.60 -9.33
CA ALA A 63 -11.32 12.71 -8.59
C ALA A 63 -11.63 14.03 -9.31
N ASP A 64 -11.53 15.16 -8.60
CA ASP A 64 -11.67 16.51 -9.20
C ASP A 64 -10.47 16.91 -10.08
N ILE A 65 -9.61 15.95 -10.38
CA ILE A 65 -8.46 16.00 -11.28
C ILE A 65 -8.69 14.95 -12.36
N ASP A 66 -8.10 15.11 -13.55
CA ASP A 66 -8.31 14.21 -14.70
C ASP A 66 -7.79 12.78 -14.44
N GLY A 67 -8.56 12.00 -13.69
CA GLY A 67 -8.19 10.71 -13.13
C GLY A 67 -9.17 10.18 -12.08
N SER A 68 -8.80 9.06 -11.47
CA SER A 68 -9.60 8.36 -10.46
C SER A 68 -8.82 8.20 -9.16
N LEU A 69 -9.46 8.39 -8.02
CA LEU A 69 -8.90 8.01 -6.72
C LEU A 69 -9.24 6.54 -6.45
N LEU A 70 -8.21 5.71 -6.25
CA LEU A 70 -8.34 4.38 -5.66
C LEU A 70 -7.84 4.43 -4.22
N ALA A 71 -8.69 4.03 -3.28
CA ALA A 71 -8.39 3.98 -1.86
C ALA A 71 -8.66 2.59 -1.30
N PHE A 72 -7.86 2.17 -0.34
CA PHE A 72 -8.02 0.89 0.36
C PHE A 72 -7.41 0.94 1.76
N ASP A 73 -7.88 0.08 2.65
CA ASP A 73 -7.37 -0.03 4.02
C ASP A 73 -6.24 -1.07 4.09
N HIS A 74 -4.98 -0.60 4.19
CA HIS A 74 -3.81 -1.47 4.21
C HIS A 74 -3.53 -1.95 5.65
N PRO A 75 -3.33 -3.26 5.90
CA PRO A 75 -3.18 -3.80 7.25
C PRO A 75 -2.05 -3.17 8.08
N PHE A 76 -0.98 -2.70 7.42
CA PHE A 76 0.16 -2.05 8.09
C PHE A 76 0.13 -0.53 8.12
N PHE A 77 -0.58 0.12 7.19
CA PHE A 77 -0.50 1.57 7.01
C PHE A 77 -1.84 2.27 7.28
N GLY A 78 -2.92 1.51 7.48
CA GLY A 78 -4.28 2.01 7.53
C GLY A 78 -4.77 2.49 6.16
N PRO A 79 -5.73 3.41 6.13
CA PRO A 79 -6.30 3.94 4.89
C PRO A 79 -5.26 4.68 4.05
N VAL A 80 -5.02 4.18 2.85
CA VAL A 80 -4.13 4.78 1.85
C VAL A 80 -4.87 4.94 0.52
N ALA A 81 -4.49 5.97 -0.23
CA ALA A 81 -5.08 6.22 -1.53
C ALA A 81 -4.05 6.76 -2.51
N PHE A 82 -4.27 6.51 -3.79
CA PHE A 82 -3.50 7.12 -4.86
C PHE A 82 -4.42 7.52 -6.02
N VAL A 83 -3.94 8.50 -6.77
CA VAL A 83 -4.61 8.97 -7.98
C VAL A 83 -4.07 8.17 -9.15
N ILE A 84 -5.00 7.61 -9.91
CA ILE A 84 -4.77 6.97 -11.21
C ILE A 84 -5.00 8.05 -12.28
N PRO A 85 -3.97 8.47 -13.02
CA PRO A 85 -4.15 9.35 -14.17
C PRO A 85 -5.04 8.71 -15.22
N ARG A 86 -5.79 9.53 -15.98
CA ARG A 86 -6.71 9.04 -17.02
C ARG A 86 -6.09 8.01 -17.98
N ASP A 87 -4.87 8.25 -18.44
CA ASP A 87 -4.16 7.32 -19.36
C ASP A 87 -3.90 5.94 -18.74
N ASP A 88 -3.73 5.90 -17.41
CA ASP A 88 -3.54 4.64 -16.68
C ASP A 88 -4.88 4.00 -16.32
N VAL A 89 -5.98 4.77 -16.19
CA VAL A 89 -7.33 4.22 -16.01
C VAL A 89 -7.67 3.29 -17.18
N ALA A 90 -7.40 3.70 -18.41
CA ALA A 90 -7.67 2.87 -19.59
C ALA A 90 -6.90 1.54 -19.57
N LYS A 91 -5.63 1.56 -19.15
CA LYS A 91 -4.80 0.35 -19.02
C LYS A 91 -5.34 -0.59 -17.95
N ILE A 92 -5.79 -0.05 -16.81
CA ILE A 92 -6.40 -0.83 -15.73
C ILE A 92 -7.69 -1.48 -16.20
N VAL A 93 -8.58 -0.71 -16.84
CA VAL A 93 -9.85 -1.25 -17.38
C VAL A 93 -9.56 -2.39 -18.35
N GLN A 94 -8.63 -2.21 -19.29
CA GLN A 94 -8.24 -3.27 -20.23
C GLN A 94 -7.76 -4.54 -19.50
N GLY A 95 -6.83 -4.40 -18.55
CA GLY A 95 -6.29 -5.55 -17.81
C GLY A 95 -7.34 -6.29 -16.99
N LEU A 96 -8.23 -5.55 -16.32
CA LEU A 96 -9.32 -6.14 -15.52
C LEU A 96 -10.37 -6.79 -16.42
N SER A 97 -10.74 -6.18 -17.55
CA SER A 97 -11.65 -6.78 -18.52
C SER A 97 -11.09 -8.10 -19.07
N SER A 98 -9.82 -8.15 -19.45
CA SER A 98 -9.17 -9.40 -19.88
C SER A 98 -9.13 -10.46 -18.78
N HIS A 99 -8.99 -10.06 -17.51
CA HIS A 99 -9.07 -11.01 -16.39
C HIS A 99 -10.47 -11.63 -16.24
N LEU A 100 -11.53 -10.86 -16.46
CA LEU A 100 -12.90 -11.37 -16.41
C LEU A 100 -13.22 -12.38 -17.52
N GLU A 101 -12.47 -12.33 -18.62
CA GLU A 101 -12.55 -13.31 -19.72
C GLU A 101 -11.80 -14.62 -19.40
N CYS A 102 -10.91 -14.62 -18.40
CA CYS A 102 -10.26 -15.85 -17.94
C CYS A 102 -11.28 -16.76 -17.23
N PRO A 103 -11.30 -18.08 -17.53
CA PRO A 103 -12.13 -19.03 -16.81
C PRO A 103 -11.84 -18.98 -15.31
N ALA A 104 -12.88 -18.91 -14.48
CA ALA A 104 -12.71 -18.98 -13.04
C ALA A 104 -11.99 -20.28 -12.65
N VAL A 105 -10.92 -20.17 -11.86
CA VAL A 105 -10.29 -21.34 -11.25
C VAL A 105 -11.30 -21.96 -10.31
N GLN A 106 -11.84 -23.13 -10.67
CA GLN A 106 -12.68 -23.92 -9.76
C GLN A 106 -11.82 -24.31 -8.56
N GLN A 107 -12.03 -23.63 -7.43
CA GLN A 107 -11.45 -24.06 -6.17
C GLN A 107 -12.04 -25.43 -5.81
N GLY A 108 -11.24 -26.48 -6.00
CA GLY A 108 -11.61 -27.84 -5.62
C GLY A 108 -11.92 -27.90 -4.13
N LYS A 109 -13.12 -28.35 -3.78
CA LYS A 109 -13.47 -28.71 -2.41
C LYS A 109 -12.50 -29.78 -1.91
N PRO A 110 -11.89 -29.63 -0.71
CA PRO A 110 -11.16 -30.72 -0.10
C PRO A 110 -12.15 -31.84 0.27
N ASN A 111 -11.81 -33.08 -0.13
CA ASN A 111 -12.44 -34.32 0.32
C ASN A 111 -12.11 -34.62 1.78
#